data_AF-A0AA40B4E8-F1
#
_entry.id   AF-A0AA40B4E8-F1
#
_cell.length_a   1.000
_cell.length_b   1.000
_cell.length_c   1.000
_cell.angle_alpha   90.00
_cell.angle_beta   90.00
_cell.angle_gamma   90.00
#
_symmetry.space_group_name_H-M   'P 1'
#
loop_
_entity.id
_entity.type
_entity.pdbx_description
1 polymer ?
#
loop_
_entity_poly.entity_id
_entity_poly.type
_entity_poly.pdbx_seq_one_letter_code
_entity_poly.pdbx_strand_id
1 'polypeptide(L)'
;MPYGYLGLSSTKPRRKIATAHSGSAMSPPLNPELRRQVITIYKELLNLGKDYPQGFDYFRPRLHRAFMANAHLEDAEQIRQGIARAEFVRKEIEALYYLKRYRALRKRYDGA
;
A
#
# COMPACT_ATOMS: atom_id res chain seq x y z
N MET A 1 -60.53 -53.56 25.28
CA MET A 1 -60.16 -53.11 26.64
C MET A 1 -58.63 -53.18 26.77
N PRO A 2 -58.04 -52.24 27.52
CA PRO A 2 -56.92 -51.37 27.10
C PRO A 2 -55.57 -51.91 27.56
N TYR A 3 -54.45 -51.37 27.05
CA TYR A 3 -53.35 -50.86 27.90
C TYR A 3 -52.46 -49.95 27.05
N GLY A 4 -52.29 -48.72 27.51
CA GLY A 4 -51.59 -47.66 26.79
C GLY A 4 -50.08 -47.72 26.94
N TYR A 5 -49.39 -46.85 26.21
CA TYR A 5 -48.09 -46.33 26.61
C TYR A 5 -47.98 -44.85 26.26
N LEU A 6 -47.84 -44.05 27.32
CA LEU A 6 -47.23 -42.73 27.38
C LEU A 6 -45.76 -42.82 26.93
N GLY A 7 -45.26 -41.81 26.23
CA GLY A 7 -43.83 -41.70 25.97
C GLY A 7 -43.44 -40.62 24.97
N LEU A 8 -43.69 -39.36 25.31
CA LEU A 8 -43.04 -38.21 24.69
C LEU A 8 -41.53 -38.26 24.99
N SER A 9 -40.70 -38.29 23.95
CA SER A 9 -39.32 -37.81 24.07
C SER A 9 -38.87 -37.17 22.76
N SER A 10 -39.05 -35.85 22.75
CA SER A 10 -38.40 -34.87 21.88
C SER A 10 -36.88 -35.00 21.95
N THR A 11 -36.23 -35.22 20.81
CA THR A 11 -34.81 -34.84 20.65
C THR A 11 -34.62 -34.16 19.30
N LYS A 12 -34.64 -32.82 19.30
CA LYS A 12 -34.24 -32.00 18.15
C LYS A 12 -32.77 -32.26 17.81
N PRO A 13 -32.40 -32.44 16.53
CA PRO A 13 -31.01 -32.52 16.14
C PRO A 13 -30.33 -31.15 16.32
N ARG A 14 -29.28 -31.16 17.14
CA ARG A 14 -28.37 -30.06 17.47
C ARG A 14 -27.65 -29.60 16.18
N ARG A 15 -28.12 -28.52 15.56
CA ARG A 15 -27.40 -27.82 14.47
C ARG A 15 -26.00 -27.45 14.97
N LYS A 16 -24.98 -28.18 14.50
CA LYS A 16 -23.58 -27.79 14.66
C LYS A 16 -23.33 -26.62 13.70
N ILE A 17 -23.26 -25.41 14.25
CA ILE A 17 -22.64 -24.26 13.59
C ILE A 17 -21.15 -24.59 13.49
N ALA A 18 -20.75 -25.12 12.33
CA ALA A 18 -19.36 -25.21 11.94
C ALA A 18 -18.97 -23.84 11.36
N THR A 19 -18.35 -23.00 12.20
CA THR A 19 -17.68 -21.79 11.72
C THR A 19 -16.41 -22.22 10.99
N ALA A 20 -16.52 -22.47 9.68
CA ALA A 20 -15.39 -22.79 8.82
C ALA A 20 -14.44 -21.58 8.73
N HIS A 21 -13.39 -21.59 9.55
CA HIS A 21 -12.17 -20.80 9.31
C HIS A 21 -11.15 -21.71 8.63
N SER A 22 -11.29 -21.92 7.32
CA SER A 22 -10.20 -22.49 6.52
C SER A 22 -10.46 -22.26 5.04
N GLY A 23 -9.99 -21.11 4.57
CA GLY A 23 -9.90 -20.76 3.17
C GLY A 23 -8.79 -19.73 3.01
N SER A 24 -7.58 -20.07 3.47
CA SER A 24 -6.36 -19.36 3.08
C SER A 24 -6.24 -19.51 1.57
N ALA A 25 -6.87 -18.60 0.85
CA ALA A 25 -6.77 -18.51 -0.59
C ALA A 25 -5.30 -18.30 -0.92
N MET A 26 -4.72 -19.31 -1.58
CA MET A 26 -3.48 -19.26 -2.34
C MET A 26 -3.11 -17.82 -2.70
N SER A 27 -2.04 -17.30 -2.10
CA SER A 27 -1.50 -15.98 -2.46
C SER A 27 -1.31 -15.97 -3.99
N PRO A 28 -2.00 -15.09 -4.74
CA PRO A 28 -1.79 -15.02 -6.17
C PRO A 28 -0.32 -14.71 -6.44
N PRO A 29 0.30 -15.31 -7.48
CA PRO A 29 1.68 -15.01 -7.81
C PRO A 29 1.84 -13.50 -8.05
N LEU A 30 2.99 -12.96 -7.63
CA LEU A 30 3.41 -11.56 -7.79
C LEU A 30 2.80 -10.92 -9.05
N ASN A 31 1.82 -10.04 -8.83
CA ASN A 31 1.05 -9.44 -9.93
C ASN A 31 1.99 -8.60 -10.81
N PRO A 32 2.21 -8.96 -12.09
CA PRO A 32 3.13 -8.26 -12.97
C PRO A 32 2.77 -6.77 -13.15
N GLU A 33 1.50 -6.41 -13.01
CA GLU A 33 1.04 -5.02 -13.08
C GLU A 33 1.53 -4.19 -11.90
N LEU A 34 1.49 -4.73 -10.67
CA LEU A 34 2.00 -4.03 -9.49
C LEU A 34 3.50 -3.80 -9.60
N ARG A 35 4.25 -4.78 -10.11
CA ARG A 35 5.69 -4.64 -10.36
C ARG A 35 5.99 -3.51 -11.35
N ARG A 36 5.21 -3.41 -12.43
CA ARG A 36 5.35 -2.31 -13.42
C ARG A 36 5.10 -0.95 -12.76
N GLN A 37 4.04 -0.82 -11.96
CA GLN A 37 3.72 0.42 -11.24
C GLN A 37 4.84 0.85 -10.31
N VAL A 38 5.40 -0.07 -9.52
CA VAL A 38 6.55 0.21 -8.63
C VAL A 38 7.75 0.72 -9.43
N ILE A 39 8.07 0.09 -10.56
CA ILE A 39 9.19 0.50 -11.42
C ILE A 39 8.95 1.90 -12.01
N THR A 40 7.73 2.18 -12.46
CA THR A 40 7.37 3.51 -12.99
C THR A 40 7.58 4.59 -11.94
N ILE A 41 6.99 4.42 -10.75
CA ILE A 41 7.11 5.40 -9.66
C ILE A 41 8.57 5.57 -9.23
N TYR A 42 9.35 4.50 -9.18
CA TYR A 42 10.78 4.59 -8.87
C TYR A 42 11.54 5.47 -9.87
N LYS A 43 11.26 5.33 -11.17
CA LYS A 43 11.87 6.16 -12.23
C LYS A 43 11.40 7.61 -12.15
N GLU A 44 10.13 7.85 -11.88
CA GLU A 44 9.57 9.20 -11.68
C GLU A 44 10.24 9.91 -10.50
N LEU A 45 10.34 9.24 -9.36
CA LEU A 45 11.00 9.77 -8.16
C LEU A 45 12.49 10.06 -8.42
N LEU A 46 13.20 9.20 -9.16
CA LEU A 46 14.58 9.50 -9.56
C LEU A 46 14.68 10.74 -10.43
N ASN A 47 13.72 10.97 -11.34
CA ASN A 47 13.74 12.15 -12.19
C ASN A 47 13.50 13.43 -11.37
N LEU A 48 12.52 13.41 -10.45
CA LEU A 48 12.24 14.52 -9.54
C LEU A 48 13.40 14.78 -8.56
N GLY A 49 14.12 13.72 -8.17
CA GLY A 49 15.28 13.81 -7.29
C GLY A 49 16.46 14.61 -7.85
N LYS A 50 16.50 14.89 -9.15
CA LYS A 50 17.56 15.72 -9.77
C LYS A 50 17.52 17.17 -9.31
N ASP A 51 16.31 17.70 -9.11
CA ASP A 51 16.07 19.07 -8.65
C ASP A 51 16.01 19.20 -7.12
N TYR A 52 16.31 18.10 -6.41
CA TYR A 52 16.25 18.05 -4.95
C TYR A 52 17.26 19.04 -4.34
N PRO A 53 16.90 19.81 -3.29
CA PRO A 53 17.77 20.86 -2.74
C PRO A 53 19.16 20.38 -2.31
N GLN A 54 19.25 19.15 -1.80
CA GLN A 54 20.50 18.53 -1.33
C GLN A 54 21.28 17.82 -2.45
N GLY A 55 20.76 17.82 -3.67
CA GLY A 55 21.36 17.17 -4.83
C GLY A 55 20.96 15.71 -5.02
N PHE A 56 21.22 15.21 -6.24
CA PHE A 56 20.85 13.86 -6.66
C PHE A 56 21.60 12.76 -5.91
N ASP A 57 22.89 12.97 -5.62
CA ASP A 57 23.73 12.00 -4.91
C ASP A 57 23.29 11.75 -3.47
N TYR A 58 22.61 12.72 -2.86
CA TYR A 58 21.98 12.55 -1.54
C TYR A 58 20.66 11.80 -1.63
N PHE A 59 19.84 12.12 -2.64
CA PHE A 59 18.49 11.58 -2.80
C PHE A 59 18.49 10.12 -3.25
N ARG A 60 19.28 9.80 -4.29
CA ARG A 60 19.33 8.48 -4.93
C ARG A 60 19.57 7.32 -3.95
N PRO A 61 20.59 7.33 -3.07
CA PRO A 61 20.83 6.21 -2.14
C PRO A 61 19.72 6.08 -1.10
N ARG A 62 19.07 7.18 -0.68
CA ARG A 62 17.95 7.15 0.26
C ARG A 62 16.71 6.54 -0.37
N LEU A 63 16.38 6.96 -1.59
CA LEU A 63 15.30 6.36 -2.38
C LEU A 63 15.54 4.86 -2.54
N HIS A 64 16.73 4.47 -3.00
CA HIS A 64 17.06 3.07 -3.23
C HIS A 64 16.92 2.24 -1.95
N ARG A 65 17.47 2.71 -0.82
CA ARG A 65 17.33 2.01 0.48
C ARG A 65 15.86 1.83 0.90
N ALA A 66 15.01 2.82 0.70
CA ALA A 66 13.59 2.73 1.05
C ALA A 66 12.85 1.66 0.21
N PHE A 67 13.16 1.54 -1.09
CA PHE A 67 12.59 0.51 -1.94
C PHE A 67 13.17 -0.87 -1.63
N MET A 68 14.47 -0.98 -1.36
CA MET A 68 15.12 -2.24 -0.98
C MET A 68 14.61 -2.78 0.36
N ALA A 69 14.33 -1.91 1.34
CA ALA A 69 13.75 -2.30 2.61
C ALA A 69 12.41 -3.06 2.45
N ASN A 70 11.64 -2.75 1.40
CA ASN A 70 10.34 -3.33 1.11
C ASN A 70 10.37 -4.38 -0.01
N ALA A 71 11.55 -4.77 -0.50
CA ALA A 71 11.68 -5.67 -1.65
C ALA A 71 11.22 -7.12 -1.36
N HIS A 72 11.13 -7.49 -0.09
CA HIS A 72 10.69 -8.82 0.37
C HIS A 72 9.17 -8.93 0.52
N LEU A 73 8.41 -7.85 0.29
CA LEU A 73 6.96 -7.87 0.41
C LEU A 73 6.35 -8.64 -0.77
N GLU A 74 5.64 -9.73 -0.46
CA GLU A 74 4.93 -10.55 -1.45
C GLU A 74 3.40 -10.31 -1.45
N ASP A 75 2.89 -9.71 -0.37
CA ASP A 75 1.47 -9.41 -0.21
C ASP A 75 1.02 -8.23 -1.08
N ALA A 76 0.02 -8.46 -1.93
CA ALA A 76 -0.48 -7.48 -2.88
C ALA A 76 -1.04 -6.22 -2.21
N GLU A 77 -1.68 -6.35 -1.04
CA GLU A 77 -2.22 -5.18 -0.32
C GLU A 77 -1.10 -4.32 0.26
N GLN A 78 -0.06 -4.93 0.82
CA GLN A 78 1.12 -4.21 1.32
C GLN A 78 1.87 -3.49 0.18
N ILE A 79 1.98 -4.13 -1.00
CA ILE A 79 2.58 -3.49 -2.18
C ILE A 79 1.77 -2.26 -2.60
N ARG A 80 0.42 -2.35 -2.62
CA ARG A 80 -0.45 -1.19 -2.92
C ARG A 80 -0.29 -0.06 -1.92
N GLN A 81 -0.17 -0.37 -0.63
CA GLN A 81 0.11 0.64 0.40
C GLN A 81 1.48 1.30 0.19
N GLY A 82 2.50 0.51 -0.17
CA GLY A 82 3.82 1.02 -0.53
C GLY A 82 3.78 1.97 -1.73
N ILE A 83 3.03 1.62 -2.77
CA ILE A 83 2.76 2.45 -3.94
C ILE A 83 2.09 3.77 -3.54
N ALA A 84 1.03 3.71 -2.73
CA ALA A 84 0.31 4.90 -2.26
C ALA A 84 1.22 5.84 -1.45
N ARG A 85 2.11 5.27 -0.63
CA ARG A 85 3.10 6.04 0.12
C ARG A 85 4.13 6.71 -0.82
N ALA A 86 4.59 6.01 -1.84
CA ALA A 86 5.53 6.56 -2.81
C ALA A 86 4.90 7.70 -3.64
N GLU A 87 3.63 7.57 -4.01
CA GLU A 87 2.81 8.62 -4.65
C GLU A 87 2.68 9.88 -3.77
N PHE A 88 2.46 9.69 -2.47
CA PHE A 88 2.43 10.81 -1.52
C PHE A 88 3.77 11.55 -1.48
N VAL A 89 4.88 10.81 -1.35
CA VAL A 89 6.23 11.39 -1.37
C VAL A 89 6.52 12.12 -2.69
N ARG A 90 6.03 11.60 -3.83
CA ARG A 90 6.16 12.28 -5.12
C ARG A 90 5.56 13.70 -5.07
N LYS A 91 4.32 13.80 -4.57
CA LYS A 91 3.61 15.09 -4.44
C LYS A 91 4.29 16.04 -3.46
N GLU A 92 4.87 15.54 -2.37
CA GLU A 92 5.64 16.37 -1.44
C GLU A 92 6.87 16.99 -2.10
N ILE A 93 7.61 16.21 -2.90
CA ILE A 93 8.79 16.71 -3.62
C ILE A 93 8.39 17.74 -4.67
N GLU A 94 7.31 17.50 -5.41
CA GLU A 94 6.73 18.46 -6.35
C GLU A 94 6.33 19.77 -5.64
N ALA A 95 5.66 19.68 -4.50
CA ALA A 95 5.28 20.85 -3.70
C ALA A 95 6.49 21.66 -3.22
N LEU A 96 7.55 20.98 -2.75
CA LEU A 96 8.81 21.62 -2.39
C LEU A 96 9.45 22.36 -3.57
N TYR A 97 9.38 21.78 -4.76
CA TYR A 97 9.87 22.39 -5.99
C TYR A 97 9.08 23.67 -6.34
N TYR A 98 7.75 23.62 -6.29
CA TYR A 98 6.90 24.79 -6.50
C TYR A 98 7.16 25.88 -5.46
N LEU A 99 7.34 25.52 -4.19
CA LEU A 99 7.65 26.45 -3.11
C LEU A 99 8.98 27.17 -3.36
N LYS A 100 10.02 26.44 -3.80
CA LYS A 100 11.32 27.02 -4.16
C LYS A 100 11.17 28.05 -5.29
N ARG A 101 10.44 27.71 -6.36
CA ARG A 101 10.19 28.64 -7.48
C ARG A 101 9.40 29.87 -7.03
N TYR A 102 8.35 29.66 -6.24
CA TYR A 102 7.52 30.76 -5.72
C TYR A 102 8.33 31.72 -4.85
N ARG A 103 9.19 31.21 -3.94
CA ARG A 103 10.08 32.04 -3.12
C ARG A 103 11.02 32.90 -3.97
N ALA A 104 11.58 32.33 -5.05
CA ALA A 104 12.44 33.05 -5.97
C ALA A 104 11.69 34.14 -6.74
N LEU A 105 10.46 33.85 -7.18
CA LEU A 105 9.59 34.80 -7.87
C LEU A 105 9.19 35.96 -6.95
N ARG A 106 8.69 35.64 -5.76
CA ARG A 106 8.25 36.61 -4.75
C ARG A 106 9.35 37.60 -4.38
N LYS A 107 10.60 37.13 -4.20
CA LYS A 107 11.75 37.99 -3.92
C LYS A 107 12.00 39.04 -5.02
N ARG A 108 11.63 38.76 -6.28
CA ARG A 108 11.80 39.69 -7.40
C ARG A 108 10.68 40.72 -7.47
N TYR A 109 9.45 40.37 -7.08
CA TYR A 109 8.31 41.27 -7.12
C TYR A 109 8.16 42.10 -5.84
N ASP A 110 8.46 41.56 -4.67
CA ASP A 110 8.40 42.29 -3.39
C ASP A 110 9.57 43.29 -3.21
N GLY A 111 10.56 43.26 -4.11
CA GLY A 111 11.73 44.14 -4.11
C GLY A 111 11.70 45.26 -5.17
N ALA A 112 10.58 45.41 -5.89
CA ALA A 112 10.29 46.51 -6.82
C ALA A 112 9.17 47.38 -6.24
#